data_AF-A0A3B9L4A1-F1
#
_entry.id   AF-A0A3B9L4A1-F1
#
_cell.length_a   1.000
_cell.length_b   1.000
_cell.length_c   1.000
_cell.angle_alpha   90.00
_cell.angle_beta   90.00
_cell.angle_gamma   90.00
#
_symmetry.space_group_name_H-M   'P 1'
#
loop_
_entity.id
_entity.type
_entity.pdbx_description
1 polymer ?
#
loop_
_entity_poly.entity_id
_entity_poly.type
_entity_poly.pdbx_seq_one_letter_code
_entity_poly.pdbx_strand_id
1 'polypeptide(L)' 'MIPRYTRPEMAAIWSPKSKFGIWLEIETLAAEAMEQKGLIPAGVTAAVRERAGFDVDRIDE' A
#
# COMPACT_ATOMS: atom_id res chain seq x y z
N MET A 1 5.83 2.91 19.06
CA MET A 1 4.84 2.97 20.16
C MET A 1 5.34 2.10 21.31
N ILE A 2 5.29 2.57 22.56
CA ILE A 2 5.79 1.77 23.71
C ILE A 2 4.76 0.67 24.04
N PRO A 3 5.12 -0.63 24.01
CA PRO A 3 4.17 -1.73 24.20
C PRO A 3 3.34 -1.63 25.48
N ARG A 4 3.95 -1.15 26.57
CA ARG A 4 3.31 -1.00 27.89
C ARG A 4 2.07 -0.11 27.88
N TYR A 5 2.02 0.90 27.00
CA TYR A 5 0.95 1.91 26.98
C TYR A 5 0.09 1.87 25.71
N THR A 6 0.39 0.95 24.80
CA THR A 6 -0.24 0.91 23.49
C THR A 6 -1.17 -0.27 23.39
N ARG A 7 -2.44 -0.01 23.10
CA ARG A 7 -3.39 -1.08 22.78
C ARG A 7 -2.97 -1.76 21.47
N PRO A 8 -3.10 -3.10 21.35
CA PRO A 8 -2.72 -3.82 20.14
C PRO A 8 -3.32 -3.25 18.85
N GLU A 9 -4.59 -2.84 18.90
CA GLU A 9 -5.30 -2.22 17.78
C GLU A 9 -4.60 -0.92 17.30
N MET A 10 -4.17 -0.07 18.23
CA MET A 10 -3.46 1.16 17.90
C MET A 10 -2.07 0.88 17.33
N ALA A 11 -1.36 -0.11 17.89
CA ALA A 11 -0.06 -0.51 17.36
C ALA A 11 -0.17 -1.05 15.93
N ALA A 12 -1.24 -1.79 15.62
CA ALA A 12 -1.48 -2.34 14.29
C ALA A 12 -1.69 -1.26 13.23
N ILE A 13 -2.45 -0.19 13.54
CA ILE A 13 -2.69 0.94 12.62
C ILE A 13 -1.37 1.61 12.22
N TRP A 14 -0.49 1.82 13.20
CA TRP A 14 0.80 2.49 12.99
C TRP A 14 1.94 1.55 12.59
N SER A 15 1.65 0.28 12.31
CA SER A 15 2.67 -0.67 11.87
C SER A 15 3.19 -0.33 10.47
N PRO A 16 4.46 -0.62 10.14
CA PRO A 16 4.99 -0.46 8.78
C PRO A 16 4.13 -1.17 7.74
N LYS A 17 3.63 -2.37 8.06
CA LYS A 17 2.72 -3.13 7.19
C LYS A 17 1.45 -2.34 6.84
N SER A 18 0.80 -1.72 7.84
CA SER A 18 -0.38 -0.88 7.59
C SER A 18 -0.04 0.36 6.79
N LYS A 19 1.07 1.03 7.10
CA LYS A 19 1.54 2.20 6.35
C LYS A 19 1.76 1.90 4.87
N PHE A 20 2.57 0.88 4.57
CA PHE A 20 2.89 0.53 3.19
C PHE A 20 1.71 -0.10 2.44
N GLY A 21 0.83 -0.81 3.14
CA GLY A 21 -0.44 -1.27 2.56
C GLY A 21 -1.33 -0.11 2.12
N ILE A 22 -1.45 0.93 2.95
CA ILE A 22 -2.20 2.15 2.60
C ILE A 22 -1.54 2.87 1.43
N TRP A 23 -0.21 2.96 1.41
CA TRP A 23 0.51 3.57 0.27
C TRP A 23 0.27 2.82 -1.03
N LEU A 24 0.37 1.48 -1.01
CA LEU A 24 0.09 0.67 -2.19
C LEU A 24 -1.35 0.88 -2.70
N GLU A 25 -2.32 0.98 -1.80
CA GLU A 25 -3.71 1.27 -2.17
C GLU A 25 -3.85 2.64 -2.83
N ILE A 26 -3.24 3.68 -2.25
CA ILE A 26 -3.27 5.05 -2.80
C ILE A 26 -2.65 5.09 -4.20
N GLU A 27 -1.49 4.47 -4.38
CA GLU A 27 -0.80 4.43 -5.68
C GLU A 27 -1.60 3.64 -6.72
N THR A 28 -2.25 2.56 -6.32
CA THR A 28 -3.11 1.78 -7.21
C THR A 28 -4.32 2.60 -7.66
N LEU A 29 -4.98 3.33 -6.74
CA LEU A 29 -6.09 4.24 -7.07
C LEU A 29 -5.63 5.40 -7.97
N ALA A 30 -4.43 5.94 -7.75
CA ALA A 30 -3.85 6.95 -8.62
C ALA A 30 -3.64 6.40 -10.04
N ALA A 31 -3.10 5.18 -10.16
CA ALA A 31 -2.95 4.51 -11.45
C ALA A 31 -4.31 4.24 -12.13
N GLU A 32 -5.35 3.87 -11.38
CA GLU A 32 -6.71 3.68 -11.92
C GLU A 32 -7.25 4.97 -12.54
N ALA A 33 -7.05 6.11 -11.87
CA ALA A 33 -7.41 7.41 -12.43
C ALA A 33 -6.58 7.78 -13.67
N MET A 34 -5.29 7.42 -13.70
CA MET A 34 -4.43 7.63 -14.88
C MET A 34 -4.87 6.78 -16.07
N GLU A 35 -5.26 5.54 -15.84
CA GLU A 35 -5.76 4.61 -16.86
C GLU A 35 -7.08 5.07 -17.45
N GLN A 36 -8.01 5.53 -16.61
CA GLN A 36 -9.27 6.15 -17.04
C GLN A 36 -9.04 7.40 -17.90
N LYS A 37 -7.96 8.14 -17.64
CA LYS A 37 -7.55 9.31 -18.43
C LYS A 37 -6.75 8.95 -19.68
N GLY A 38 -6.45 7.66 -19.92
CA GLY A 38 -5.65 7.19 -21.04
C GLY A 38 -4.16 7.56 -20.96
N LEU A 39 -3.66 7.93 -19.78
CA LEU A 39 -2.25 8.25 -19.56
C LEU A 39 -1.38 6.98 -19.47
N ILE A 40 -1.99 5.86 -19.07
CA ILE A 40 -1.37 4.54 -19.06
C ILE A 40 -2.27 3.54 -19.82
N PRO A 41 -1.72 2.44 -20.36
CA PRO A 41 -2.49 1.43 -21.06
C PRO A 41 -3.58 0.79 -20.17
N ALA A 42 -4.68 0.38 -20.80
CA ALA A 42 -5.72 -0.38 -20.14
C ALA A 42 -5.23 -1.78 -19.71
N GLY A 43 -5.64 -2.23 -18.53
CA GLY A 43 -5.22 -3.48 -17.89
C GLY A 43 -4.00 -3.34 -16.96
N VAL A 44 -3.37 -2.16 -16.86
CA VAL A 44 -2.21 -1.97 -15.98
C VAL A 44 -2.64 -2.08 -14.52
N THR A 45 -3.74 -1.44 -14.15
CA THR A 45 -4.20 -1.42 -12.74
C THR A 45 -4.70 -2.78 -12.30
N ALA A 46 -5.34 -3.53 -13.20
CA ALA A 46 -5.74 -4.92 -12.96
C ALA A 46 -4.52 -5.81 -12.67
N ALA A 47 -3.43 -5.66 -13.43
CA ALA A 47 -2.20 -6.40 -13.18
C ALA A 47 -1.54 -6.00 -11.84
N VAL A 48 -1.58 -4.71 -11.48
CA VAL A 48 -1.13 -4.22 -10.17
C VAL A 48 -1.96 -4.84 -9.05
N ARG A 49 -3.29 -4.84 -9.15
CA ARG A 49 -4.19 -5.45 -8.14
C ARG A 49 -3.95 -6.95 -7.95
N GLU A 50 -3.61 -7.67 -9.02
CA GLU A 50 -3.33 -9.12 -8.97
C GLU A 50 -1.98 -9.44 -8.32
N ARG A 51 -0.94 -8.65 -8.61
CA ARG A 51 0.46 -9.04 -8.38
C ARG A 51 1.20 -8.17 -7.37
N ALA A 52 0.70 -6.97 -7.08
CA ALA A 52 1.43 -6.05 -6.25
C ALA A 52 1.49 -6.55 -4.80
N GLY A 53 2.69 -6.48 -4.26
CA GLY A 53 3.00 -6.80 -2.88
C GLY A 53 4.24 -6.01 -2.48
N PHE A 54 4.49 -5.97 -1.18
CA PHE A 54 5.66 -5.31 -0.62
C PHE A 54 6.26 -6.16 0.49
N ASP A 55 7.54 -5.98 0.68
CA ASP A 55 8.32 -6.59 1.75
C ASP A 55 8.90 -5.45 2.59
N VAL A 56 8.55 -5.42 3.89
CA VAL A 56 8.97 -4.35 4.80
C VAL A 56 10.48 -4.41 5.03
N ASP A 57 11.05 -5.61 5.17
CA ASP A 57 12.47 -5.78 5.48
C ASP A 57 13.33 -5.32 4.30
N ARG A 58 12.86 -5.57 3.06
CA ARG A 58 13.51 -5.06 1.84
C ARG A 58 13.40 -3.54 1.67
N ILE A 59 12.35 -2.91 2.22
CA ILE A 59 12.17 -1.45 2.12
C ILE A 59 13.10 -0.72 3.10
N ASP A 60 13.38 -1.34 4.26
CA ASP A 60 14.19 -0.75 5.32
C ASP A 60 15.72 -1.05 5.18
N GLU A 61 16.14 -1.82 4.16
CA GLU A 61 17.54 -2.06 3.76
C GLU A 61 18.21 -0.81 3.16
#